data_AF-A0A0N0Y0Q3-F1
#
_entry.id   AF-A0A0N0Y0Q3-F1
#
_cell.length_a   1.000
_cell.length_b   1.000
_cell.length_c   1.000
_cell.angle_alpha   90.00
_cell.angle_beta   90.00
_cell.angle_gamma   90.00
#
_symmetry.space_group_name_H-M   'P 1'
#
loop_
_entity.id
_entity.type
_entity.pdbx_description
1 polymer ?
#
loop_
_entity_poly.entity_id
_entity_poly.type
_entity_poly.pdbx_seq_one_letter_code
_entity_poly.pdbx_strand_id
1 'polypeptide(L)'
;LIAWLAGDRDPNKANRGRIDAAYADMRRRNVAKSLKKRLGNNGRGTRVEVHPVNQGGVTPSRQRALDVRKVNIRPNQWDRLVDQWSAGDADGMNAEWEDIAEDTLGSEWGAYTSVAAIGFGA
;
A
#
# COMPACT_ATOMS: atom_id res chain seq x y z
N LEU A 1 13.56 0.40 30.12
CA LEU A 1 13.72 1.68 29.40
C LEU A 1 15.03 2.39 29.80
N ILE A 2 15.23 2.67 31.08
CA ILE A 2 16.44 3.38 31.60
C ILE A 2 17.75 2.71 31.18
N ALA A 3 17.88 1.38 31.34
CA ALA A 3 19.09 0.65 30.94
C ALA A 3 19.33 0.55 29.41
N TRP A 4 18.31 0.76 28.57
CA TRP A 4 18.50 0.84 27.11
C TRP A 4 18.92 2.24 26.69
N LEU A 5 18.34 3.27 27.33
CA LEU A 5 18.72 4.67 27.10
C LEU A 5 20.15 4.96 27.58
N ALA A 6 20.64 4.22 28.58
CA ALA A 6 22.01 4.29 29.07
C ALA A 6 23.02 3.47 28.24
N GLY A 7 22.57 2.66 27.27
CA GLY A 7 23.44 1.80 26.46
C GLY A 7 23.95 0.53 27.16
N ASP A 8 23.51 0.26 28.39
CA ASP A 8 24.00 -0.86 29.22
C ASP A 8 23.50 -2.23 28.76
N ARG A 9 22.46 -2.28 27.90
CA ARG A 9 21.86 -3.53 27.47
C ARG A 9 21.19 -3.43 26.10
N ASP A 10 21.48 -4.40 25.24
CA ASP A 10 20.77 -4.55 23.96
C ASP A 10 19.35 -5.12 24.16
N PRO A 11 18.36 -4.65 23.38
CA PRO A 11 17.03 -5.22 23.39
C PRO A 11 17.06 -6.64 22.80
N ASN A 12 16.47 -7.58 23.55
CA ASN A 12 16.19 -8.93 23.06
C ASN A 12 15.23 -8.90 21.85
N LYS A 13 15.07 -10.03 21.15
CA LYS A 13 14.28 -10.13 19.92
C LYS A 13 12.83 -9.62 20.09
N ALA A 14 12.16 -9.99 21.18
CA ALA A 14 10.79 -9.57 21.45
C ALA A 14 10.67 -8.04 21.65
N ASN A 15 11.62 -7.46 22.39
CA ASN A 15 11.68 -6.03 22.64
C ASN A 15 12.05 -5.24 21.39
N ARG A 16 12.96 -5.76 20.56
CA ARG A 16 13.29 -5.18 19.26
C ARG A 16 12.06 -5.11 18.36
N GLY A 17 11.27 -6.19 18.28
CA GLY A 17 10.02 -6.21 17.53
C GLY A 17 9.00 -5.14 18.00
N ARG A 18 8.92 -4.88 19.31
CA ARG A 18 8.07 -3.80 19.84
C ARG A 18 8.57 -2.41 19.45
N ILE A 19 9.89 -2.19 19.49
CA ILE A 19 10.51 -0.94 19.05
C ILE A 19 10.28 -0.72 17.56
N ASP A 20 10.48 -1.74 16.74
CA ASP A 20 10.27 -1.67 15.28
C ASP A 20 8.81 -1.36 14.95
N ALA A 21 7.85 -1.98 15.64
CA ALA A 21 6.43 -1.70 15.48
C ALA A 21 6.07 -0.26 15.85
N ALA A 22 6.57 0.24 16.99
CA ALA A 22 6.36 1.62 17.43
C ALA A 22 6.99 2.63 16.46
N TYR A 23 8.21 2.36 15.98
CA TYR A 23 8.88 3.17 14.99
C TYR A 23 8.09 3.20 13.67
N ALA A 24 7.63 2.05 13.19
CA ALA A 24 6.84 1.96 11.97
C ALA A 24 5.53 2.76 12.09
N ASP A 25 4.82 2.66 13.21
CA ASP A 25 3.60 3.44 13.48
C ASP A 25 3.86 4.96 13.46
N MET A 26 4.85 5.44 14.23
CA MET A 26 5.22 6.85 14.25
C MET A 26 5.66 7.34 12.86
N ARG A 27 6.45 6.53 12.14
CA ARG A 27 6.91 6.86 10.79
C ARG A 27 5.74 7.03 9.84
N ARG A 28 4.75 6.14 9.85
CA ARG A 28 3.56 6.22 8.97
C ARG A 28 2.83 7.55 9.16
N ARG A 29 2.59 7.95 10.42
CA ARG A 29 1.92 9.22 10.75
C ARG A 29 2.73 10.44 10.30
N ASN A 30 4.05 10.43 10.51
CA ASN A 30 4.90 11.57 10.18
C ASN A 30 5.08 11.77 8.68
N VAL A 31 5.11 10.69 7.88
CA VAL A 31 5.32 10.80 6.43
C VAL A 31 4.03 11.02 5.64
N ALA A 32 2.86 10.76 6.23
CA ALA A 32 1.55 10.84 5.57
C ALA A 32 1.35 12.16 4.80
N LYS A 33 1.62 13.30 5.42
CA LYS A 33 1.51 14.63 4.78
C LYS A 33 2.40 14.76 3.54
N SER A 34 3.65 14.29 3.63
CA SER A 34 4.59 14.33 2.51
C SER A 34 4.19 13.38 1.38
N LEU A 35 3.62 12.23 1.74
CA LEU A 35 3.16 11.21 0.81
C LEU A 35 1.94 11.70 0.03
N LYS A 36 0.95 12.29 0.71
CA LYS A 36 -0.20 12.95 0.07
C LYS A 36 0.21 14.01 -0.94
N LYS A 37 1.16 14.90 -0.57
CA LYS A 37 1.68 15.91 -1.48
C LYS A 37 2.30 15.29 -2.73
N ARG A 38 3.13 14.26 -2.56
CA ARG A 38 3.79 13.58 -3.67
C ARG A 38 2.78 12.87 -4.58
N LEU A 39 1.86 12.10 -4.01
CA LEU A 39 0.90 11.29 -4.75
C LEU A 39 -0.22 12.13 -5.39
N GLY A 40 -0.61 13.23 -4.75
CA GLY A 40 -1.56 14.19 -5.29
C GLY A 40 -1.04 14.93 -6.53
N ASN A 41 0.30 15.01 -6.72
CA ASN A 41 0.95 15.56 -7.91
C ASN A 41 0.34 16.89 -8.39
N ASN A 42 0.25 17.87 -7.49
CA ASN A 42 -0.38 19.17 -7.75
C ASN A 42 -1.81 19.07 -8.31
N GLY A 43 -2.59 18.11 -7.83
CA GLY A 43 -3.99 17.89 -8.24
C GLY A 43 -4.17 16.95 -9.44
N ARG A 44 -3.09 16.48 -10.08
CA ARG A 44 -3.17 15.56 -11.22
C ARG A 44 -3.37 14.10 -10.81
N GLY A 45 -2.99 13.77 -9.58
CA GLY A 45 -2.87 12.38 -9.14
C GLY A 45 -1.63 11.71 -9.72
N THR A 46 -1.49 10.41 -9.43
CA THR A 46 -0.32 9.63 -9.84
C THR A 46 -0.74 8.45 -10.70
N ARG A 47 -0.03 8.26 -11.81
CA ARG A 47 -0.20 7.08 -12.66
C ARG A 47 0.54 5.90 -12.04
N VAL A 48 -0.15 4.78 -11.92
CA VAL A 48 0.38 3.54 -11.38
C VAL A 48 0.21 2.40 -12.37
N GLU A 49 1.12 1.45 -12.30
CA GLU A 49 1.06 0.16 -12.98
C GLU A 49 0.52 -0.88 -12.00
N VAL A 50 -0.60 -1.51 -12.34
CA VAL A 50 -1.27 -2.52 -11.53
C VAL A 50 -0.95 -3.88 -12.13
N HIS A 51 -0.12 -4.64 -11.43
CA HIS A 51 0.21 -5.99 -11.85
C HIS A 51 -0.87 -6.96 -11.35
N PRO A 52 -1.44 -7.80 -12.23
CA PRO A 52 -2.48 -8.74 -11.83
C PRO A 52 -1.94 -9.78 -10.84
N VAL A 53 -2.85 -10.56 -10.28
CA VAL A 53 -2.50 -11.69 -9.41
C VAL A 53 -1.45 -12.62 -10.05
N ASN A 54 -0.49 -13.10 -9.25
CA ASN A 54 0.54 -14.03 -9.71
C ASN A 54 -0.08 -15.43 -9.97
N GLN A 55 0.02 -15.91 -11.20
CA GLN A 55 -0.53 -17.20 -11.63
C GLN A 55 0.52 -18.33 -11.73
N GLY A 56 1.74 -18.15 -11.22
CA GLY A 56 2.81 -19.15 -11.32
C GLY A 56 2.49 -20.51 -10.70
N GLY A 57 1.56 -20.57 -9.74
CA GLY A 57 1.05 -21.82 -9.14
C GLY A 57 -0.21 -22.38 -9.80
N VAL A 58 -0.75 -21.74 -10.84
CA VAL A 58 -2.00 -22.13 -11.49
C VAL A 58 -1.72 -23.08 -12.66
N THR A 59 -2.46 -24.18 -12.74
CA THR A 59 -2.37 -25.13 -13.86
C THR A 59 -2.58 -24.42 -15.20
N PRO A 60 -1.78 -24.68 -16.25
CA PRO A 60 -1.82 -23.91 -17.50
C PRO A 60 -3.22 -23.75 -18.12
N SER A 61 -4.08 -24.78 -18.05
CA SER A 61 -5.46 -24.74 -18.57
C SER A 61 -6.42 -23.81 -17.82
N ARG A 62 -6.02 -23.34 -16.63
CA ARG A 62 -6.80 -22.42 -15.78
C ARG A 62 -6.18 -21.03 -15.70
N GLN A 63 -5.03 -20.81 -16.34
CA GLN A 63 -4.43 -19.49 -16.38
C GLN A 63 -5.25 -18.57 -17.28
N ARG A 64 -5.35 -17.31 -16.88
CA ARG A 64 -5.99 -16.25 -17.66
C ARG A 64 -4.92 -15.35 -18.28
N ALA A 65 -5.19 -14.88 -19.49
CA ALA A 65 -4.44 -13.78 -20.08
C ALA A 65 -4.81 -12.49 -19.34
N LEU A 66 -3.90 -12.02 -18.47
CA LEU A 66 -4.08 -10.80 -17.68
C LEU A 66 -2.96 -9.82 -18.00
N ASP A 67 -3.32 -8.60 -18.36
CA ASP A 67 -2.35 -7.55 -18.70
C ASP A 67 -1.99 -6.68 -17.50
N VAL A 68 -0.83 -6.03 -17.55
CA VAL A 68 -0.51 -4.94 -16.61
C VAL A 68 -1.38 -3.74 -16.97
N ARG A 69 -2.08 -3.18 -15.99
CA ARG A 69 -3.00 -2.05 -16.20
C ARG A 69 -2.36 -0.75 -15.77
N LYS A 70 -2.59 0.32 -16.54
CA LYS A 70 -2.12 1.67 -16.21
C LYS A 70 -3.31 2.53 -15.83
N VAL A 71 -3.41 2.89 -14.56
CA VAL A 71 -4.51 3.72 -14.03
C VAL A 71 -3.97 4.99 -13.40
N ASN A 72 -4.76 6.06 -13.41
CA ASN A 72 -4.43 7.30 -12.72
C ASN A 72 -5.27 7.39 -11.45
N ILE A 73 -4.62 7.27 -10.29
CA ILE A 73 -5.31 7.39 -9.00
C ILE A 73 -5.42 8.88 -8.66
N ARG A 74 -6.65 9.32 -8.38
CA ARG A 74 -7.00 10.72 -8.17
C ARG A 74 -6.50 11.22 -6.80
N PRO A 75 -6.27 12.53 -6.63
CA PRO A 75 -5.76 13.07 -5.36
C PRO A 75 -6.61 12.71 -4.13
N ASN A 76 -7.94 12.75 -4.27
CA ASN A 76 -8.86 12.42 -3.17
C ASN A 76 -8.81 10.93 -2.78
N GLN A 77 -8.61 10.03 -3.75
CA GLN A 77 -8.41 8.60 -3.51
C GLN A 77 -7.09 8.36 -2.77
N TRP A 78 -6.03 9.07 -3.17
CA TRP A 78 -4.76 9.04 -2.45
C TRP A 78 -4.87 9.58 -1.03
N ASP A 79 -5.62 10.66 -0.82
CA ASP A 79 -5.81 11.21 0.52
C ASP A 79 -6.44 10.19 1.47
N ARG A 80 -7.48 9.47 1.03
CA ARG A 80 -8.16 8.44 1.82
C ARG A 80 -7.28 7.23 2.09
N LEU A 81 -6.64 6.68 1.06
CA LEU A 81 -5.71 5.56 1.20
C LEU A 81 -4.58 5.88 2.19
N VAL A 82 -4.01 7.09 2.11
CA VAL A 82 -2.94 7.51 3.02
C VAL A 82 -3.46 7.75 4.44
N ASP A 83 -4.68 8.27 4.62
CA ASP A 83 -5.30 8.41 5.94
C ASP A 83 -5.49 7.06 6.61
N GLN A 84 -6.12 6.10 5.92
CA GLN A 84 -6.35 4.73 6.41
C GLN A 84 -5.02 4.02 6.73
N TRP A 85 -4.04 4.11 5.83
CA TRP A 85 -2.70 3.56 6.07
C TRP A 85 -2.01 4.17 7.29
N SER A 86 -2.14 5.47 7.49
CA SER A 86 -1.54 6.18 8.64
C SER A 86 -2.24 5.82 9.96
N ALA A 87 -3.53 5.50 9.92
CA ALA A 87 -4.32 5.01 11.05
C ALA A 87 -4.10 3.51 11.35
N GLY A 88 -3.52 2.76 10.40
CA GLY A 88 -3.44 1.30 10.50
C GLY A 88 -4.76 0.59 10.22
N ASP A 89 -5.67 1.26 9.53
CA ASP A 89 -6.94 0.73 9.09
C ASP A 89 -6.75 -0.05 7.77
N ALA A 90 -6.40 -1.32 7.88
CA ALA A 90 -6.19 -2.19 6.72
C ALA A 90 -7.49 -2.49 5.98
N ASP A 91 -8.61 -2.62 6.70
CA ASP A 91 -9.92 -2.94 6.13
C ASP A 91 -10.45 -1.76 5.31
N GLY A 92 -10.34 -0.54 5.85
CA GLY A 92 -10.67 0.68 5.11
C GLY A 92 -9.80 0.85 3.88
N MET A 93 -8.49 0.56 3.98
CA MET A 93 -7.58 0.61 2.83
C MET A 93 -7.95 -0.40 1.76
N ASN A 94 -8.41 -1.59 2.15
CA ASN A 94 -8.89 -2.61 1.20
C ASN A 94 -10.18 -2.15 0.51
N ALA A 95 -11.15 -1.62 1.25
CA ALA A 95 -12.40 -1.11 0.69
C ALA A 95 -12.16 0.03 -0.32
N GLU A 96 -11.30 1.00 0.01
CA GLU A 96 -10.98 2.10 -0.92
C GLU A 96 -10.22 1.58 -2.16
N TRP A 97 -9.39 0.54 -2.02
CA TRP A 97 -8.76 -0.10 -3.18
C TRP A 97 -9.79 -0.80 -4.07
N GLU A 98 -10.75 -1.50 -3.50
CA GLU A 98 -11.85 -2.15 -4.25
C GLU A 98 -12.66 -1.11 -5.04
N ASP A 99 -13.02 0.00 -4.41
CA ASP A 99 -13.72 1.12 -5.09
C ASP A 99 -12.89 1.68 -6.26
N ILE A 100 -11.58 1.87 -6.07
CA ILE A 100 -10.68 2.34 -7.14
C ILE A 100 -10.60 1.30 -8.26
N ALA A 101 -10.47 0.02 -7.92
CA ALA A 101 -10.36 -1.06 -8.89
C ALA A 101 -11.64 -1.17 -9.72
N GLU A 102 -12.82 -1.09 -9.10
CA GLU A 102 -14.11 -1.12 -9.78
C GLU A 102 -14.29 0.08 -10.73
N ASP A 103 -13.98 1.31 -10.28
CA ASP A 103 -14.08 2.52 -11.11
C ASP A 103 -13.09 2.53 -12.28
N THR A 104 -11.85 2.06 -12.06
CA THR A 104 -10.76 2.27 -13.03
C THR A 104 -10.41 1.06 -13.90
N LEU A 105 -10.71 -0.16 -13.45
CA LEU A 105 -10.35 -1.40 -14.16
C LEU A 105 -11.56 -2.06 -14.85
N GLY A 106 -12.79 -1.63 -14.55
CA GLY A 106 -14.00 -2.13 -15.19
C GLY A 106 -14.31 -3.58 -14.80
N SER A 107 -15.05 -4.31 -15.65
CA SER A 107 -15.61 -5.63 -15.30
C SER A 107 -14.60 -6.73 -15.00
N GLU A 108 -13.31 -6.54 -15.29
CA GLU A 108 -12.24 -7.48 -15.00
C GLU A 108 -11.51 -7.18 -13.68
N TRP A 109 -11.97 -6.19 -12.91
CA TRP A 109 -11.29 -5.72 -11.70
C TRP A 109 -11.03 -6.83 -10.66
N GLY A 110 -11.84 -7.90 -10.64
CA GLY A 110 -11.67 -9.04 -9.74
C GLY A 110 -10.30 -9.75 -9.86
N ALA A 111 -9.62 -9.65 -11.01
CA ALA A 111 -8.25 -10.16 -11.18
C ALA A 111 -7.17 -9.27 -10.54
N TYR A 112 -7.57 -8.09 -10.05
CA TYR A 112 -6.74 -7.03 -9.48
C TYR A 112 -7.16 -6.68 -8.04
N THR A 113 -8.10 -7.42 -7.43
CA THR A 113 -8.41 -7.31 -6.00
C THR A 113 -7.21 -7.73 -5.14
N SER A 114 -6.42 -8.71 -5.60
CA SER A 114 -5.17 -9.13 -4.97
C SER A 114 -4.01 -9.00 -5.97
N VAL A 115 -3.45 -7.79 -6.03
CA VAL A 115 -2.36 -7.46 -6.96
C VAL A 115 -1.03 -8.09 -6.53
N ALA A 116 -0.22 -8.51 -7.50
CA ALA A 116 1.13 -8.97 -7.20
C ALA A 116 2.08 -7.81 -6.86
N ALA A 117 1.86 -6.65 -7.49
CA ALA A 117 2.66 -5.44 -7.29
C ALA A 117 1.92 -4.19 -7.78
N ILE A 118 2.27 -3.06 -7.18
CA ILE A 118 1.94 -1.72 -7.69
C ILE A 118 3.24 -1.02 -8.07
N GLY A 119 3.37 -0.68 -9.36
CA GLY A 119 4.49 0.10 -9.90
C GLY A 119 4.15 1.59 -9.91
N PHE A 120 5.12 2.42 -9.51
CA PHE A 120 5.04 3.87 -9.68
C PHE A 120 5.93 4.27 -10.87
N GLY A 121 5.31 4.56 -12.00
CA GLY A 121 6.01 5.09 -13.18
C GLY A 121 6.33 6.57 -12.98
N ALA A 122 7.59 6.95 -13.19
CA ALA A 122 8.03 8.34 -13.27
C ALA A 122 7.52 9.03 -14.55
#